data_AF-A0A450XAG0-F1
#
_entry.id   AF-A0A450XAG0-F1
#
_cell.length_a   1.000
_cell.length_b   1.000
_cell.length_c   1.000
_cell.angle_alpha   90.00
_cell.angle_beta   90.00
_cell.angle_gamma   90.00
#
_symmetry.space_group_name_H-M   'P 1'
#
loop_
_entity.id
_entity.type
_entity.pdbx_description
1 polymer ?
#
loop_
_entity_poly.entity_id
_entity_poly.type
_entity_poly.pdbx_seq_one_letter_code
_entity_poly.pdbx_strand_id
1 'polypeptide(L)' 'MGLKCKIHSLTGRITPKLMCEAFKNVKRNRGAAGIDKVSVQMFEAPINKIPDENLDA' A
#
# COMPACT_ATOMS: atom_id res chain seq x y z
N MET A 1 0.75 30.03 21.60
CA MET A 1 1.79 29.28 20.86
C MET A 1 1.09 28.24 19.98
N GLY A 2 1.09 28.41 18.66
CA GLY A 2 0.52 27.41 17.75
C GLY A 2 1.47 26.22 17.58
N LEU A 3 0.94 25.00 17.58
CA LEU A 3 1.72 23.79 17.31
C LEU A 3 2.28 23.86 15.88
N LYS A 4 3.60 23.72 15.75
CA LYS A 4 4.29 23.73 14.47
C LYS A 4 3.83 22.53 13.64
N CYS A 5 3.11 22.79 12.55
CA CYS A 5 2.61 21.74 11.67
C CYS A 5 3.82 21.02 11.04
N LYS A 6 4.05 19.76 11.44
CA LYS A 6 5.10 18.94 10.85
C LYS A 6 4.57 18.35 9.54
N ILE A 7 4.95 18.96 8.43
CA ILE A 7 4.64 18.41 7.11
C ILE A 7 5.60 17.24 6.88
N HIS A 8 5.12 16.03 7.17
CA HIS A 8 5.82 14.81 6.79
C HIS A 8 5.34 14.43 5.39
N SER A 9 6.11 14.82 4.38
CA SER A 9 5.84 14.35 3.02
C SER A 9 5.98 12.83 2.98
N LEU A 10 4.94 12.16 2.51
CA LEU A 10 4.94 10.72 2.28
C LEU A 10 5.63 10.36 0.95
N THR A 11 5.86 11.37 0.09
CA THR A 11 6.61 11.24 -1.16
C THR A 11 8.03 10.75 -0.86
N GLY A 12 8.45 9.67 -1.52
CA GLY A 12 9.74 9.01 -1.28
C GLY A 12 9.78 8.06 -0.07
N ARG A 13 8.70 7.99 0.72
CA ARG A 13 8.55 7.02 1.84
C ARG A 13 7.55 5.92 1.52
N ILE A 14 6.51 6.25 0.77
CA ILE A 14 5.56 5.28 0.23
C ILE A 14 6.02 4.94 -1.18
N THR A 15 6.77 3.85 -1.31
CA THR A 15 7.24 3.34 -2.59
C THR A 15 6.30 2.24 -3.10
N PRO A 16 6.23 2.00 -4.42
CA PRO A 16 5.49 0.87 -4.96
C PRO A 16 5.94 -0.47 -4.35
N LYS A 17 7.23 -0.59 -4.00
CA LYS A 17 7.83 -1.80 -3.40
C LYS A 17 7.23 -2.06 -2.03
N LEU A 18 7.26 -1.03 -1.20
CA LEU A 18 6.71 -1.07 0.16
C LEU A 18 5.21 -1.39 0.14
N MET A 19 4.47 -0.81 -0.80
CA MET A 19 3.03 -1.09 -0.96
C MET A 19 2.76 -2.53 -1.38
N CYS A 20 3.56 -3.09 -2.29
CA CYS A 20 3.46 -4.49 -2.72
C CYS A 20 3.76 -5.46 -1.55
N GLU A 21 4.81 -5.20 -0.78
CA GLU A 21 5.15 -6.00 0.41
C GLU A 21 4.06 -5.94 1.49
N ALA A 22 3.54 -4.75 1.77
CA ALA A 22 2.44 -4.55 2.70
C ALA A 22 1.19 -5.32 2.27
N PHE A 23 0.84 -5.29 0.97
CA PHE A 23 -0.29 -6.04 0.44
C PHE A 23 -0.11 -7.56 0.60
N LYS A 24 1.10 -8.09 0.32
CA LYS A 24 1.40 -9.53 0.51
C LYS A 24 1.20 -9.95 1.98
N ASN A 25 1.57 -9.09 2.94
CA ASN A 25 1.35 -9.36 4.36
C ASN A 25 -0.14 -9.38 4.72
N VAL A 26 -0.93 -8.40 4.25
CA VAL A 26 -2.38 -8.39 4.47
C VAL A 26 -3.05 -9.63 3.86
N LYS A 27 -2.63 -10.03 2.66
CA LYS A 27 -3.13 -11.25 1.99
C LYS A 27 -2.84 -12.52 2.79
N ARG A 28 -1.66 -12.63 3.42
CA ARG A 28 -1.31 -13.77 4.28
C ARG A 28 -2.23 -13.90 5.49
N ASN A 29 -2.74 -12.79 6.00
CA ASN A 29 -3.61 -12.78 7.18
C ASN A 29 -5.02 -13.35 6.89
N ARG A 30 -5.44 -13.44 5.62
CA ARG A 30 -6.73 -14.03 5.19
C ARG A 30 -7.96 -13.51 5.96
N GLY A 31 -7.91 -12.25 6.41
CA GLY A 31 -8.99 -11.64 7.19
C GLY A 31 -10.29 -11.53 6.40
N ALA A 32 -11.41 -11.48 7.12
CA ALA A 32 -12.71 -11.17 6.53
C ALA A 32 -12.70 -9.76 5.91
N ALA A 33 -13.53 -9.54 4.89
CA ALA A 33 -13.71 -8.22 4.30
C ALA A 33 -14.23 -7.23 5.34
N GLY A 34 -13.80 -5.97 5.23
CA GLY A 34 -14.26 -4.89 6.09
C GLY A 34 -15.72 -4.51 5.84
N ILE A 35 -16.18 -3.47 6.53
CA ILE A 35 -17.53 -2.89 6.35
C ILE A 35 -17.76 -2.42 4.90
N ASP A 36 -16.67 -2.04 4.22
CA ASP A 36 -16.66 -1.66 2.79
C ASP A 36 -16.91 -2.83 1.83
N LYS A 37 -16.90 -4.08 2.33
CA LYS A 37 -17.04 -5.34 1.58
C LYS A 37 -15.99 -5.54 0.50
N VAL A 38 -14.85 -4.83 0.57
CA VAL A 38 -13.78 -5.01 -0.41
C VAL A 38 -12.86 -6.13 0.06
N SER A 39 -12.72 -7.17 -0.76
CA SER A 39 -11.87 -8.32 -0.45
C SER A 39 -10.47 -8.14 -1.00
N VAL A 40 -9.49 -8.79 -0.38
CA VAL A 40 -8.10 -8.81 -0.83
C VAL A 40 -7.96 -9.34 -2.27
N GLN A 41 -8.85 -10.25 -2.68
CA GLN A 41 -8.88 -10.84 -4.02
C GLN A 41 -9.15 -9.79 -5.11
N MET A 42 -9.99 -8.79 -4.82
CA MET A 42 -10.27 -7.69 -5.76
C MET A 42 -9.05 -6.80 -6.02
N PHE A 43 -8.07 -6.81 -5.11
CA PHE A 43 -6.86 -5.98 -5.19
C PHE A 43 -5.64 -6.69 -5.80
N GLU A 44 -5.74 -7.96 -6.22
CA GLU A 44 -4.62 -8.65 -6.85
C GLU A 44 -4.29 -8.15 -8.26
N ALA A 45 -5.32 -7.81 -9.04
CA ALA A 45 -5.14 -7.40 -10.43
C ALA A 45 -4.47 -6.01 -10.61
N PRO A 46 -4.75 -4.99 -9.77
CA PRO A 46 -4.07 -3.69 -9.86
C PRO A 46 -2.60 -3.73 -9.46
N ILE A 47 -2.24 -4.51 -8.43
CA ILE A 47 -0.87 -4.49 -7.86
C ILE A 47 0.11 -5.29 -8.72
N ASN A 48 -0.30 -6.43 -9.28
CA ASN A 48 0.56 -7.23 -10.17
C ASN A 48 0.85 -6.55 -11.52
N LYS A 49 0.12 -5.49 -11.87
CA LYS A 49 0.34 -4.71 -13.11
C LYS A 49 1.34 -3.57 -12.94
N ILE A 50 1.82 -3.31 -11.73
CA ILE A 50 2.88 -2.33 -11.50
C ILE A 50 4.19 -2.96 -11.99
N PRO A 51 4.81 -2.48 -13.08
CA PRO A 51 6.00 -3.10 -13.65
C PRO A 51 7.19 -3.00 -12.67
N ASP A 52 7.91 -4.11 -12.46
CA ASP A 52 9.13 -4.22 -11.60
C ASP A 52 10.24 -3.23 -12.02
N GLU A 53 10.22 -2.76 -13.26
CA GLU A 53 11.18 -1.80 -13.82
C GLU A 53 11.07 -0.37 -13.26
N ASN A 54 10.04 -0.04 -12.46
CA ASN A 54 9.97 1.22 -11.68
C ASN A 54 10.30 1.03 -10.19
N LEU A 55 10.78 -0.15 -9.78
CA LEU A 55 10.98 -0.52 -8.37
C LEU A 55 12.43 -0.43 -7.89
N ASP A 56 13.37 -0.16 -8.81
CA ASP A 56 14.81 -0.08 -8.57
C ASP A 56 15.45 1.29 -8.93
N ALA A 57 14.63 2.31 -9.23
CA ALA A 57 15.09 3.69 -9.49
C ALA A 57 15.00 4.60 -8.26
#